data_AF-A0A4P0YHJ8-F1
#
_entry.id   AF-A0A4P0YHJ8-F1
#
_cell.length_a   1.000
_cell.length_b   1.000
_cell.length_c   1.000
_cell.angle_alpha   90.00
_cell.angle_beta   90.00
_cell.angle_gamma   90.00
#
_symmetry.space_group_name_H-M   'P 1'
#
loop_
_entity.id
_entity.type
_entity.pdbx_description
1 polymer ?
#
loop_
_entity_poly.entity_id
_entity_poly.type
_entity_poly.pdbx_seq_one_letter_code
_entity_poly.pdbx_strand_id
1 'polypeptide(L)'
;MYELILVAATDGTLAADVRPLVRLSVSVLVEEDGKRERGSSGGGGRFGYDYFLASQEGDVRADAWAKEAVRMALVNLSAVAAPAGMLPVVLGAGWPGVLLHEAVGHGLEGDFNRRGTSVFSGHMGELVASELCTVVDDGTIADRRGSVAIDDEGTPGAIQRANRKRHSERLYAG
;
A
#
# COMPACT_ATOMS: atom_id res chain seq x y z
N MET A 1 -2.09 0.12 19.01
CA MET A 1 -2.48 1.53 19.18
C MET A 1 -3.99 1.61 19.13
N TYR A 2 -4.58 2.38 20.02
CA TYR A 2 -6.01 2.66 20.05
C TYR A 2 -6.15 4.18 20.06
N GLU A 3 -6.87 4.71 19.08
CA GLU A 3 -7.01 6.14 18.85
C GLU A 3 -8.49 6.49 18.70
N LEU A 4 -8.87 7.62 19.29
CA LEU A 4 -10.20 8.21 19.19
C LEU A 4 -10.05 9.58 18.55
N ILE A 5 -10.86 9.86 17.53
CA ILE A 5 -10.93 11.18 16.92
C ILE A 5 -12.37 11.69 16.90
N LEU A 6 -12.50 13.02 16.96
CA LEU A 6 -13.74 13.74 16.75
C LEU A 6 -13.41 15.03 15.98
N VAL A 7 -14.14 15.28 14.91
CA VAL A 7 -14.02 16.48 14.09
C VAL A 7 -15.33 17.25 14.14
N ALA A 8 -15.22 18.56 14.31
CA ALA A 8 -16.32 19.51 14.22
C ALA A 8 -15.86 20.72 13.39
N ALA A 9 -16.58 21.08 12.33
CA ALA A 9 -16.17 22.13 11.40
C ALA A 9 -17.28 23.15 11.11
N THR A 10 -16.89 24.32 10.60
CA THR A 10 -17.79 25.46 10.33
C THR A 10 -18.78 25.22 9.21
N ASP A 11 -18.53 24.25 8.33
CA ASP A 11 -19.46 23.82 7.28
C ASP A 11 -20.59 22.90 7.80
N GLY A 12 -20.59 22.61 9.11
CA GLY A 12 -21.57 21.75 9.78
C GLY A 12 -21.13 20.31 9.96
N THR A 13 -19.92 19.94 9.52
CA THR A 13 -19.38 18.60 9.73
C THR A 13 -19.24 18.29 11.22
N LEU A 14 -19.75 17.13 11.64
CA LEU A 14 -19.54 16.55 12.96
C LEU A 14 -19.42 15.03 12.82
N ALA A 15 -18.22 14.49 13.03
CA ALA A 15 -17.94 13.07 12.84
C ALA A 15 -16.94 12.56 13.89
N ALA A 16 -16.93 11.25 14.12
CA ALA A 16 -16.01 10.60 15.06
C ALA A 16 -15.62 9.20 14.57
N ASP A 17 -14.45 8.72 14.98
CA ASP A 17 -13.91 7.41 14.62
C ASP A 17 -13.15 6.76 15.77
N VAL A 18 -13.10 5.43 15.73
CA VAL A 18 -12.34 4.57 16.64
C VAL A 18 -11.36 3.74 15.82
N ARG A 19 -10.07 4.01 15.98
CA ARG A 19 -9.02 3.52 15.09
C ARG A 19 -8.10 2.52 15.81
N PRO A 20 -8.46 1.22 15.85
CA PRO A 20 -7.51 0.20 16.28
C PRO A 20 -6.40 0.07 15.23
N LEU A 21 -5.17 -0.16 15.66
CA LEU A 21 -4.06 -0.50 14.77
C LEU A 21 -3.03 -1.36 15.50
N VAL A 22 -2.78 -2.55 14.98
CA VAL A 22 -1.74 -3.46 15.47
C VAL A 22 -0.72 -3.74 14.38
N ARG A 23 0.53 -3.99 14.80
CA ARG A 23 1.63 -4.39 13.91
C ARG A 23 2.55 -5.34 14.66
N LEU A 24 2.92 -6.43 14.02
CA LEU A 24 4.03 -7.29 14.41
C LEU A 24 5.18 -7.06 13.44
N SER A 25 6.39 -6.93 13.98
CA SER A 25 7.62 -6.76 13.23
C SER A 25 8.64 -7.78 13.71
N VAL A 26 9.21 -8.52 12.77
CA VAL A 26 10.26 -9.52 13.03
C VAL A 26 11.52 -9.07 12.32
N SER A 27 12.64 -9.08 13.02
CA SER A 27 13.97 -8.86 12.46
C SER A 27 14.90 -9.93 12.97
N VAL A 28 15.68 -10.51 12.07
CA VAL A 28 16.65 -11.56 12.37
C VAL A 28 18.01 -11.19 11.82
N LEU A 29 19.06 -11.70 12.46
CA LEU A 29 20.44 -11.64 12.00
C LEU A 29 20.95 -13.06 11.86
N VAL A 30 21.55 -13.38 10.72
CA VAL A 30 22.22 -14.65 10.44
C VAL A 30 23.71 -14.43 10.28
N GLU A 31 24.49 -15.45 10.59
CA GLU A 31 25.95 -15.44 10.45
C GLU A 31 26.43 -16.80 9.97
N GLU A 32 27.32 -16.79 8.98
CA GLU A 32 28.00 -17.97 8.43
C GLU A 32 29.42 -17.56 7.99
N ASP A 33 30.44 -18.26 8.48
CA ASP A 33 31.86 -18.01 8.19
C ASP A 33 32.29 -16.53 8.32
N GLY A 34 31.75 -15.83 9.31
CA GLY A 34 32.02 -14.42 9.57
C GLY A 34 31.22 -13.43 8.73
N LYS A 35 30.48 -13.88 7.71
CA LYS A 35 29.55 -13.05 6.92
C LYS A 35 28.23 -12.92 7.68
N ARG A 36 27.72 -11.69 7.81
CA ARG A 36 26.45 -11.40 8.51
C ARG A 36 25.47 -10.73 7.58
N GLU A 37 24.22 -11.17 7.65
CA GLU A 37 23.11 -10.53 6.94
C GLU A 37 21.85 -10.45 7.81
N ARG A 38 20.92 -9.61 7.40
CA ARG A 38 19.63 -9.42 8.08
C ARG A 38 18.45 -9.70 7.18
N GLY A 39 17.37 -10.14 7.79
CA GLY A 39 16.07 -10.28 7.17
C GLY A 39 14.98 -9.72 8.06
N SER A 40 13.86 -9.35 7.45
CA SER A 40 12.71 -8.84 8.18
C SER A 40 11.41 -9.28 7.53
N SER A 41 10.37 -9.34 8.35
CA SER A 41 9.01 -9.59 7.93
C SER A 41 8.05 -8.93 8.92
N GLY A 42 6.76 -8.98 8.62
CA GLY A 42 5.73 -8.50 9.52
C GLY A 42 4.56 -7.87 8.79
N GLY A 43 3.64 -7.34 9.57
CA GLY A 43 2.40 -6.81 9.06
C GLY A 43 1.41 -6.55 10.18
N GLY A 44 0.17 -6.30 9.79
CA GLY A 44 -0.92 -6.00 10.70
C GLY A 44 -2.00 -5.17 10.01
N GLY A 45 -2.89 -4.61 10.81
CA GLY A 45 -4.08 -3.93 10.32
C GLY A 45 -4.92 -3.40 11.47
N ARG A 46 -6.16 -3.05 11.17
CA ARG A 46 -7.06 -2.37 12.10
C ARG A 46 -7.95 -3.38 12.84
N PHE A 47 -7.35 -4.15 13.74
CA PHE A 47 -8.00 -5.21 14.52
C PHE A 47 -7.19 -5.56 15.79
N GLY A 48 -7.65 -6.56 16.56
CA GLY A 48 -6.97 -7.08 17.74
C GLY A 48 -5.77 -7.99 17.45
N TYR A 49 -4.98 -8.32 18.48
CA TYR A 49 -3.77 -9.13 18.37
C TYR A 49 -4.00 -10.60 18.00
N ASP A 50 -5.21 -11.12 18.19
CA ASP A 50 -5.59 -12.49 17.80
C ASP A 50 -5.32 -12.77 16.32
N TYR A 51 -5.30 -11.72 15.49
CA TYR A 51 -4.86 -11.81 14.11
C TYR A 51 -3.49 -12.49 13.96
N PHE A 52 -2.52 -12.26 14.84
CA PHE A 52 -1.19 -12.88 14.69
C PHE A 52 -1.16 -14.36 15.06
N LEU A 53 -2.17 -14.83 15.82
CA LEU A 53 -2.30 -16.22 16.24
C LEU A 53 -3.20 -17.03 15.28
N ALA A 54 -3.96 -16.36 14.42
CA ALA A 54 -4.80 -17.01 13.43
C ALA A 54 -3.97 -17.76 12.37
N SER A 55 -4.60 -18.78 11.78
CA SER A 55 -3.97 -19.58 10.73
C SER A 55 -3.78 -18.78 9.43
N GLN A 56 -2.63 -18.96 8.80
CA GLN A 56 -2.30 -18.52 7.46
C GLN A 56 -1.65 -19.68 6.72
N GLU A 57 -2.30 -20.17 5.65
CA GLU A 57 -1.77 -21.24 4.78
C GLU A 57 -1.36 -22.52 5.55
N GLY A 58 -2.05 -22.82 6.65
CA GLY A 58 -1.81 -24.02 7.47
C GLY A 58 -0.87 -23.82 8.65
N ASP A 59 -0.19 -22.68 8.77
CA ASP A 59 0.66 -22.31 9.91
C ASP A 59 0.02 -21.22 10.78
N VAL A 60 0.51 -21.04 12.01
CA VAL A 60 0.22 -19.82 12.78
C VAL A 60 0.89 -18.64 12.08
N ARG A 61 0.15 -17.54 11.85
CA ARG A 61 0.66 -16.37 11.10
C ARG A 61 1.97 -15.82 11.66
N ALA A 62 2.11 -15.72 12.98
CA ALA A 62 3.36 -15.29 13.62
C ALA A 62 4.53 -16.22 13.27
N ASP A 63 4.32 -17.53 13.25
CA ASP A 63 5.34 -18.53 12.91
C ASP A 63 5.73 -18.44 11.43
N ALA A 64 4.73 -18.29 10.54
CA ALA A 64 4.96 -18.08 9.12
C ALA A 64 5.82 -16.83 8.87
N TRP A 65 5.53 -15.72 9.56
CA TRP A 65 6.33 -14.49 9.44
C TRP A 65 7.72 -14.65 10.05
N ALA A 66 7.88 -15.37 11.15
CA ALA A 66 9.21 -15.67 11.70
C ALA A 66 10.07 -16.45 10.69
N LYS A 67 9.51 -17.49 10.07
CA LYS A 67 10.16 -18.25 8.99
C LYS A 67 10.49 -17.36 7.78
N GLU A 68 9.59 -16.46 7.41
CA GLU A 68 9.82 -15.53 6.30
C GLU A 68 10.98 -14.55 6.56
N ALA A 69 11.11 -14.02 7.78
CA ALA A 69 12.24 -13.16 8.13
C ALA A 69 13.58 -13.92 7.99
N VAL A 70 13.62 -15.17 8.43
CA VAL A 70 14.79 -16.05 8.25
C VAL A 70 15.06 -16.33 6.78
N ARG A 71 14.03 -16.67 6.00
CA ARG A 71 14.15 -16.89 4.55
C ARG A 71 14.76 -15.66 3.85
N MET A 72 14.28 -14.46 4.16
CA MET A 72 14.83 -13.21 3.61
C MET A 72 16.30 -12.99 4.01
N ALA A 73 16.66 -13.28 5.26
CA ALA A 73 18.04 -13.14 5.73
C ALA A 73 18.99 -14.09 4.99
N LEU A 74 18.57 -15.33 4.77
CA LEU A 74 19.36 -16.34 4.05
C LEU A 74 19.49 -16.02 2.56
N VAL A 75 18.43 -15.50 1.92
CA VAL A 75 18.50 -15.01 0.54
C VAL A 75 19.54 -13.90 0.42
N ASN A 76 19.51 -12.91 1.33
CA ASN A 76 20.51 -11.84 1.38
C ASN A 76 21.92 -12.38 1.62
N LEU A 77 22.08 -13.36 2.51
CA LEU A 77 23.37 -13.99 2.81
C LEU A 77 24.00 -14.64 1.56
N SER A 78 23.19 -15.26 0.71
CA SER A 78 23.63 -15.87 -0.55
C SER A 78 23.71 -14.93 -1.76
N ALA A 79 23.29 -13.67 -1.61
CA ALA A 79 23.16 -12.75 -2.74
C ALA A 79 24.51 -12.39 -3.36
N VAL A 80 24.50 -12.22 -4.68
CA VAL A 80 25.63 -11.72 -5.49
C VAL A 80 25.32 -10.31 -6.00
N ALA A 81 26.31 -9.66 -6.60
CA ALA A 81 26.12 -8.33 -7.19
C ALA A 81 25.01 -8.35 -8.26
N ALA A 82 24.08 -7.39 -8.15
CA ALA A 82 23.03 -7.20 -9.14
C ALA A 82 23.61 -6.61 -10.44
N PRO A 83 23.04 -6.94 -11.62
CA PRO A 83 23.44 -6.34 -12.89
C PRO A 83 23.09 -4.84 -12.95
N ALA A 84 23.87 -4.07 -13.71
CA ALA A 84 23.67 -2.63 -13.89
C ALA A 84 23.19 -2.31 -15.32
N GLY A 85 22.29 -1.35 -15.44
CA GLY A 85 21.78 -0.83 -16.72
C GLY A 85 20.25 -0.84 -16.83
N MET A 86 19.75 -0.45 -17.99
CA MET A 86 18.31 -0.56 -18.30
C MET A 86 17.96 -2.00 -18.66
N LEU A 87 17.09 -2.60 -17.85
CA LEU A 87 16.70 -4.00 -17.98
C LEU A 87 15.18 -4.14 -17.79
N PRO A 88 14.53 -5.12 -18.43
CA PRO A 88 13.19 -5.50 -18.07
C PRO A 88 13.14 -5.99 -16.61
N VAL A 89 12.16 -5.52 -15.84
CA VAL A 89 11.97 -5.91 -14.44
C VAL A 89 10.57 -6.49 -14.25
N VAL A 90 10.50 -7.65 -13.61
CA VAL A 90 9.23 -8.25 -13.18
C VAL A 90 9.08 -8.00 -11.68
N LEU A 91 8.00 -7.33 -11.31
CA LEU A 91 7.67 -7.06 -9.90
C LEU A 91 6.69 -8.11 -9.38
N GLY A 92 6.98 -8.64 -8.19
CA GLY A 92 6.05 -9.50 -7.48
C GLY A 92 4.80 -8.75 -7.01
N ALA A 93 3.75 -9.49 -6.68
CA ALA A 93 2.53 -8.91 -6.13
C ALA A 93 2.72 -8.37 -4.70
N GLY A 94 1.84 -7.47 -4.26
CA GLY A 94 1.82 -6.96 -2.88
C GLY A 94 2.71 -5.73 -2.68
N TRP A 95 3.66 -5.81 -1.74
CA TRP A 95 4.50 -4.67 -1.34
C TRP A 95 5.32 -4.00 -2.47
N PRO A 96 5.77 -4.71 -3.52
CA PRO A 96 6.37 -4.05 -4.70
C PRO A 96 5.46 -3.03 -5.38
N GLY A 97 4.17 -2.99 -5.03
CA GLY A 97 3.25 -1.90 -5.35
C GLY A 97 3.67 -0.52 -4.85
N VAL A 98 4.73 -0.40 -4.04
CA VAL A 98 5.45 0.86 -3.79
C VAL A 98 5.78 1.60 -5.09
N LEU A 99 6.00 0.87 -6.21
CA LEU A 99 6.13 1.49 -7.53
C LEU A 99 4.97 2.44 -7.83
N LEU A 100 3.73 2.01 -7.57
CA LEU A 100 2.54 2.82 -7.85
C LEU A 100 2.46 4.03 -6.91
N HIS A 101 2.83 3.85 -5.65
CA HIS A 101 2.83 4.93 -4.65
C HIS A 101 3.75 6.08 -5.08
N GLU A 102 4.97 5.75 -5.49
CA GLU A 102 5.98 6.74 -5.87
C GLU A 102 5.76 7.28 -7.28
N ALA A 103 5.51 6.40 -8.26
CA ALA A 103 5.47 6.79 -9.67
C ALA A 103 4.24 7.63 -10.02
N VAL A 104 3.11 7.39 -9.35
CA VAL A 104 1.85 8.10 -9.62
C VAL A 104 1.13 8.58 -8.37
N GLY A 105 1.22 7.86 -7.24
CA GLY A 105 0.44 8.17 -6.02
C GLY A 105 0.63 9.60 -5.55
N HIS A 106 1.85 9.97 -5.15
CA HIS A 106 2.15 11.34 -4.73
C HIS A 106 1.91 12.37 -5.83
N GLY A 107 2.23 12.04 -7.08
CA GLY A 107 2.01 12.95 -8.21
C GLY A 107 0.54 13.29 -8.46
N LEU A 108 -0.39 12.45 -8.00
CA LEU A 108 -1.83 12.65 -8.16
C LEU A 108 -2.48 13.31 -6.93
N GLU A 109 -1.72 13.63 -5.89
CA GLU A 109 -2.23 14.39 -4.74
C GLU A 109 -2.70 15.79 -5.19
N GLY A 110 -3.87 16.19 -4.67
CA GLY A 110 -4.60 17.34 -5.18
C GLY A 110 -3.92 18.69 -4.94
N ASP A 111 -3.06 18.80 -3.93
CA ASP A 111 -2.39 20.04 -3.59
C ASP A 111 -1.28 20.41 -4.60
N PHE A 112 -0.52 19.44 -5.11
CA PHE A 112 0.45 19.63 -6.19
C PHE A 112 -0.25 19.95 -7.52
N ASN A 113 -1.34 19.24 -7.83
CA ASN A 113 -2.09 19.47 -9.06
C ASN A 113 -2.79 20.83 -9.07
N ARG A 114 -3.36 21.26 -7.94
CA ARG A 114 -3.95 22.60 -7.78
C ARG A 114 -2.89 23.70 -7.96
N ARG A 115 -1.66 23.47 -7.49
CA ARG A 115 -0.54 24.42 -7.62
C ARG A 115 0.15 24.37 -8.98
N GLY A 116 -0.17 23.40 -9.84
CA GLY A 116 0.50 23.21 -11.13
C GLY A 116 1.94 22.69 -11.02
N THR A 117 2.34 22.16 -9.86
CA THR A 117 3.71 21.68 -9.62
C THR A 117 3.88 20.19 -9.86
N SER A 118 2.78 19.44 -10.00
CA SER A 118 2.83 18.03 -10.39
C SER A 118 3.05 17.91 -11.90
N VAL A 119 3.79 16.88 -12.31
CA VAL A 119 3.88 16.43 -13.71
C VAL A 119 2.52 16.02 -14.29
N PHE A 120 1.53 15.71 -13.44
CA PHE A 120 0.17 15.34 -13.85
C PHE A 120 -0.79 16.53 -13.94
N SER A 121 -0.34 17.74 -13.63
CA SER A 121 -1.21 18.94 -13.62
C SER A 121 -1.78 19.21 -15.02
N GLY A 122 -3.11 19.24 -15.13
CA GLY A 122 -3.80 19.49 -16.40
C GLY A 122 -3.92 18.28 -17.34
N HIS A 123 -3.41 17.11 -16.96
CA HIS A 123 -3.41 15.89 -17.78
C HIS A 123 -4.63 14.96 -17.54
N MET A 124 -5.72 15.51 -17.00
CA MET A 124 -6.95 14.75 -16.77
C MET A 124 -7.57 14.28 -18.08
N GLY A 125 -7.75 12.96 -18.22
CA GLY A 125 -8.31 12.32 -19.42
C GLY A 125 -7.28 11.90 -20.45
N GLU A 126 -5.99 12.20 -20.21
CA GLU A 126 -4.90 11.73 -21.06
C GLU A 126 -4.40 10.33 -20.66
N LEU A 127 -3.71 9.67 -21.58
CA LEU A 127 -3.12 8.36 -21.32
C LEU A 127 -1.78 8.53 -20.59
N VAL A 128 -1.82 8.41 -19.26
CA VAL A 128 -0.64 8.58 -18.38
C VAL A 128 0.03 7.27 -17.95
N ALA A 129 -0.51 6.13 -18.36
CA ALA A 129 0.03 4.78 -18.12
C ALA A 129 -0.37 3.86 -19.28
N SER A 130 0.20 2.65 -19.34
CA SER A 130 -0.25 1.60 -20.27
C SER A 130 -1.75 1.34 -20.14
N GLU A 131 -2.42 0.97 -21.23
CA GLU A 131 -3.85 0.60 -21.22
C GLU A 131 -4.15 -0.63 -20.36
N LEU A 132 -3.13 -1.42 -20.03
CA LEU A 132 -3.23 -2.56 -19.12
C LEU A 132 -3.38 -2.12 -17.64
N CYS A 133 -3.13 -0.85 -17.32
CA CYS A 133 -3.07 -0.36 -15.95
C CYS A 133 -4.36 0.37 -15.56
N THR A 134 -5.02 -0.11 -14.51
CA THR A 134 -6.01 0.67 -13.76
C THR A 134 -5.50 0.83 -12.33
N VAL A 135 -5.32 2.08 -11.90
CA VAL A 135 -4.84 2.42 -10.56
C VAL A 135 -5.98 3.06 -9.76
N VAL A 136 -6.09 2.64 -8.49
CA VAL A 136 -7.15 3.05 -7.58
C VAL A 136 -6.53 3.32 -6.22
N ASP A 137 -6.95 4.42 -5.59
CA ASP A 137 -6.80 4.63 -4.15
C ASP A 137 -8.13 4.24 -3.47
N ASP A 138 -8.07 3.36 -2.47
CA ASP A 138 -9.25 2.74 -1.87
C ASP A 138 -9.20 2.79 -0.35
N GLY A 139 -9.88 3.80 0.21
CA GLY A 139 -10.03 3.99 1.65
C GLY A 139 -11.04 3.04 2.30
N THR A 140 -11.77 2.22 1.54
CA THR A 140 -12.96 1.48 2.01
C THR A 140 -12.71 0.04 2.43
N ILE A 141 -11.51 -0.48 2.20
CA ILE A 141 -11.20 -1.89 2.43
C ILE A 141 -11.20 -2.21 3.93
N ALA A 142 -12.15 -3.04 4.37
CA ALA A 142 -12.26 -3.47 5.76
C ALA A 142 -10.92 -3.99 6.32
N ASP A 143 -10.64 -3.66 7.58
CA ASP A 143 -9.52 -4.16 8.38
C ASP A 143 -8.10 -3.77 7.90
N ARG A 144 -7.97 -3.08 6.76
CA ARG A 144 -6.66 -2.70 6.22
C ARG A 144 -6.02 -1.55 6.99
N ARG A 145 -4.70 -1.62 7.12
CA ARG A 145 -3.87 -0.58 7.75
C ARG A 145 -4.10 0.82 7.14
N GLY A 146 -4.22 0.90 5.81
CA GLY A 146 -4.33 2.16 5.08
C GLY A 146 -5.75 2.69 4.92
N SER A 147 -6.77 1.93 5.32
CA SER A 147 -8.16 2.33 5.16
C SER A 147 -8.60 3.33 6.23
N VAL A 148 -9.64 4.09 5.91
CA VAL A 148 -10.19 5.17 6.73
C VAL A 148 -11.71 5.06 6.72
N ALA A 149 -12.33 4.93 7.90
CA ALA A 149 -13.79 4.99 8.00
C ALA A 149 -14.27 6.42 7.72
N ILE A 150 -13.61 7.38 8.36
CA ILE A 150 -13.57 8.80 8.00
C ILE A 150 -12.10 9.25 7.96
N ASP A 151 -11.78 10.15 7.04
CA ASP A 151 -10.51 10.88 7.07
C ASP A 151 -10.49 11.88 8.24
N ASP A 152 -9.37 12.59 8.38
CA ASP A 152 -9.17 13.53 9.49
C ASP A 152 -9.98 14.83 9.34
N GLU A 153 -10.68 15.02 8.23
CA GLU A 153 -11.64 16.11 7.99
C GLU A 153 -13.10 15.65 8.17
N GLY A 154 -13.34 14.35 8.39
CA GLY A 154 -14.67 13.78 8.59
C GLY A 154 -15.33 13.26 7.31
N THR A 155 -14.60 13.21 6.19
CA THR A 155 -15.10 12.66 4.93
C THR A 155 -15.00 11.13 4.96
N PRO A 156 -16.08 10.39 4.65
CA PRO A 156 -16.01 8.94 4.58
C PRO A 156 -14.98 8.45 3.55
N GLY A 157 -14.31 7.34 3.86
CA GLY A 157 -13.42 6.68 2.91
C GLY A 157 -14.15 6.34 1.61
N ALA A 158 -13.44 6.44 0.48
CA ALA A 158 -14.01 6.21 -0.84
C ALA A 158 -13.04 5.48 -1.77
N ILE A 159 -13.59 4.92 -2.86
CA ILE A 159 -12.83 4.36 -3.96
C ILE A 159 -12.62 5.45 -5.01
N GLN A 160 -11.36 5.85 -5.23
CA GLN A 160 -10.97 6.87 -6.18
C GLN A 160 -10.17 6.26 -7.33
N ARG A 161 -10.69 6.35 -8.56
CA ARG A 161 -10.00 5.86 -9.76
C ARG A 161 -9.09 6.94 -10.31
N ALA A 162 -7.78 6.68 -10.31
CA ALA A 162 -6.75 7.63 -10.76
C ALA A 162 -6.71 7.81 -12.29
N ASN A 163 -7.10 6.78 -13.05
CA ASN A 163 -7.03 6.83 -14.51
C ASN A 163 -8.33 6.27 -15.11
N ARG A 164 -9.16 7.16 -15.67
CA ARG A 164 -10.34 6.77 -16.45
C ARG A 164 -10.22 7.36 -17.85
N LYS A 165 -9.86 6.53 -18.82
CA LYS A 165 -10.29 6.77 -20.20
C LYS A 165 -11.82 6.79 -20.20
N ARG A 166 -12.45 7.89 -20.61
CA ARG A 166 -13.82 7.83 -21.12
C ARG A 166 -13.74 6.99 -22.40
N HIS A 167 -13.94 5.68 -22.30
CA HIS A 167 -14.36 4.95 -23.47
C HIS A 167 -15.72 5.53 -23.86
N SER A 168 -15.73 6.23 -24.99
CA SER A 168 -16.94 6.64 -25.67
C SER A 168 -17.86 5.43 -25.82
N GLU A 169 -19.09 5.57 -25.34
CA GLU A 169 -20.23 4.73 -25.70
C GLU A 169 -20.35 4.68 -27.23
N ARG A 170 -19.78 3.66 -27.85
CA ARG A 170 -20.18 3.18 -29.17
C ARG A 170 -19.88 1.70 -29.19
N LEU A 171 -20.91 0.89 -29.02
CA LEU A 171 -21.12 -0.43 -29.64
C LEU A 171 -22.35 -1.04 -28.97
N TYR A 172 -23.54 -0.64 -29.43
CA TYR A 172 -24.75 -1.47 -29.59
C TYR A 172 -25.77 -0.64 -30.39
N ALA A 173 -25.52 -0.51 -31.70
CA ALA A 173 -26.51 -0.15 -32.71
C ALA A 173 -25.94 -0.58 -34.07
N GLY A 174 -26.53 -1.59 -34.68
CA GLY A 174 -26.14 -2.16 -35.98
C GLY A 174 -25.98 -3.66 -35.92
#